data_AF-A0A7X1G732-F1
#
_entry.id   AF-A0A7X1G732-F1
#
_cell.length_a   1.000
_cell.length_b   1.000
_cell.length_c   1.000
_cell.angle_alpha   90.00
_cell.angle_beta   90.00
_cell.angle_gamma   90.00
#
_symmetry.space_group_name_H-M   'P 1'
#
loop_
_entity.id
_entity.type
_entity.pdbx_description
1 polymer ?
#
loop_
_entity_poly.entity_id
_entity_poly.type
_entity_poly.pdbx_seq_one_letter_code
_entity_poly.pdbx_strand_id
1 'polypeptide(L)'
;MKNALKIAGISLASGIAIPAAGLSGLATIGSSLAMALSSENRTTDVFQFFLVAVSILCLAMWYLVQQQKRAKSLVASVNHQECLGLDGTQLLGYPSPVFIVFDQARRKLAQCQSVTGDYQIRDFSWVIGWHCEWREVETMEMGGSARVVNATGMSVPTFQRTRRFKDFALILTVADASQPTLRFPMSQRAVQEWCTRCNLLFNG
;
A
#
# COMPACT_ATOMS: atom_id res chain seq x y z
N MET A 1 34.75 -14.13 0.12
CA MET A 1 33.90 -12.92 -0.01
C MET A 1 32.55 -13.24 -0.65
N LYS A 2 31.72 -14.11 -0.05
CA LYS A 2 30.36 -14.43 -0.54
C LYS A 2 29.26 -14.34 0.53
N ASN A 3 29.63 -14.10 1.80
CA ASN A 3 28.69 -14.09 2.93
C ASN A 3 28.34 -12.70 3.49
N ALA A 4 29.01 -11.62 3.07
CA ALA A 4 28.66 -10.27 3.53
C ALA A 4 27.43 -9.69 2.80
N LEU A 5 27.18 -10.13 1.56
CA LEU A 5 26.04 -9.66 0.75
C LEU A 5 24.68 -10.22 1.24
N LYS A 6 24.69 -11.25 2.09
CA LYS A 6 23.47 -11.90 2.58
C LYS A 6 22.94 -11.28 3.89
N ILE A 7 23.75 -10.49 4.60
CA ILE A 7 23.40 -9.92 5.91
C ILE A 7 22.86 -8.49 5.79
N ALA A 8 23.17 -7.77 4.71
CA ALA A 8 22.57 -6.45 4.45
C ALA A 8 21.16 -6.51 3.84
N GLY A 9 20.73 -7.67 3.33
CA GLY A 9 19.46 -7.84 2.61
C GLY A 9 18.23 -8.17 3.47
N ILE A 10 18.39 -8.35 4.79
CA ILE A 10 17.30 -8.84 5.67
C ILE A 10 16.72 -7.74 6.58
N SER A 11 17.32 -6.55 6.64
CA SER A 11 16.91 -5.52 7.61
C SER A 11 15.83 -4.53 7.14
N LEU A 12 15.11 -4.80 6.04
CA LEU A 12 13.99 -3.94 5.56
C LEU A 12 12.63 -4.64 5.55
N ALA A 13 12.47 -5.73 6.32
CA ALA A 13 11.21 -6.47 6.40
C ALA A 13 10.24 -5.96 7.50
N SER A 14 10.58 -4.90 8.24
CA SER A 14 9.70 -4.32 9.26
C SER A 14 9.37 -2.86 8.93
N GLY A 15 8.36 -2.67 8.10
CA GLY A 15 7.85 -1.33 7.80
C GLY A 15 6.99 -1.31 6.57
N ILE A 16 5.79 -1.88 6.66
CA ILE A 16 4.70 -1.53 5.74
C ILE A 16 4.39 -0.06 6.00
N ALA A 17 5.07 0.81 5.26
CA ALA A 17 4.72 2.20 5.10
C ALA A 17 4.43 2.41 3.61
N ILE A 18 3.14 2.52 3.31
CA ILE A 18 2.56 3.19 2.14
C ILE A 18 3.46 4.39 1.74
N PRO A 19 3.65 4.69 0.44
CA PRO A 19 4.83 5.41 -0.08
C PRO A 19 4.92 6.88 0.34
N ALA A 20 5.28 7.13 1.60
CA ALA A 20 5.82 8.40 2.07
C ALA A 20 7.21 8.66 1.46
N ALA A 21 7.92 7.61 1.04
CA ALA A 21 9.19 7.70 0.33
C ALA A 21 9.05 8.34 -1.07
N GLY A 22 7.90 8.23 -1.72
CA GLY A 22 7.66 8.89 -3.02
C GLY A 22 7.55 10.41 -2.90
N LEU A 23 6.86 10.91 -1.87
CA LEU A 23 6.73 12.35 -1.62
C LEU A 23 8.03 12.96 -1.08
N SER A 24 8.76 12.25 -0.21
CA SER A 24 10.06 12.70 0.28
C SER A 24 11.14 12.73 -0.82
N GLY A 25 11.11 11.76 -1.74
CA GLY A 25 11.96 11.76 -2.94
C GLY A 25 11.66 12.91 -3.89
N LEU A 26 10.39 13.23 -4.12
CA LEU A 26 10.00 14.37 -4.95
C LEU A 26 10.38 15.72 -4.32
N ALA A 27 10.24 15.86 -2.99
CA ALA A 27 10.65 17.05 -2.28
C ALA A 27 12.18 17.25 -2.33
N THR A 28 12.97 16.20 -2.14
CA THR A 28 14.43 16.27 -2.22
C THR A 28 14.92 16.56 -3.64
N ILE A 29 14.31 15.99 -4.68
CA ILE A 29 14.59 16.33 -6.08
C ILE A 29 14.21 17.79 -6.38
N GLY A 30 13.07 18.27 -5.88
CA GLY A 30 12.64 19.65 -6.05
C GLY A 30 13.57 20.65 -5.37
N SER A 31 13.99 20.39 -4.13
CA SER A 31 14.93 21.26 -3.40
C SER A 31 16.34 21.25 -4.01
N SER A 32 16.83 20.09 -4.45
CA SER A 32 18.13 20.00 -5.13
C SER A 32 18.11 20.64 -6.52
N LEU A 33 16.99 20.58 -7.25
CA LEU A 33 16.79 21.32 -8.51
C LEU A 33 16.76 22.84 -8.27
N ALA A 34 16.06 23.31 -7.23
CA ALA A 34 16.02 24.72 -6.86
C ALA A 34 17.41 25.26 -6.47
N MET A 35 18.21 24.45 -5.76
CA MET A 35 19.61 24.79 -5.44
C MET A 35 20.52 24.75 -6.67
N ALA A 36 20.34 23.79 -7.59
CA ALA A 36 21.13 23.69 -8.81
C ALA A 36 20.83 24.80 -9.84
N LEU A 37 19.61 25.34 -9.84
CA LEU A 37 19.18 26.47 -10.68
C LEU A 37 19.53 27.84 -10.08
N SER A 38 19.81 27.92 -8.77
CA SER A 38 20.33 29.15 -8.15
C SER A 38 21.79 29.35 -8.56
N SER A 39 22.09 30.47 -9.24
CA SER A 39 23.43 30.72 -9.79
C SER A 39 24.54 30.84 -8.73
N GLU A 40 24.14 31.02 -7.46
CA GLU A 40 25.03 31.28 -6.33
C GLU A 40 25.58 29.99 -5.68
N ASN A 41 24.94 28.83 -5.89
CA ASN A 41 25.26 27.57 -5.18
C ASN A 41 25.61 26.40 -6.12
N ARG A 42 26.12 26.71 -7.32
CA ARG A 42 26.43 25.76 -8.38
C ARG A 42 27.72 24.97 -8.08
N THR A 43 27.71 24.15 -7.03
CA THR A 43 28.81 23.23 -6.72
C THR A 43 28.56 21.89 -7.42
N THR A 44 29.64 21.24 -7.88
CA THR A 44 29.60 19.91 -8.51
C THR A 44 28.92 18.86 -7.62
N ASP A 45 29.00 19.06 -6.30
CA ASP A 45 28.43 18.22 -5.26
C ASP A 45 26.88 18.21 -5.29
N VAL A 46 26.24 19.38 -5.38
CA VAL A 46 24.76 19.50 -5.48
C VAL A 46 24.23 18.79 -6.73
N PHE A 47 24.96 18.88 -7.85
CA PHE A 47 24.59 18.22 -9.09
C PHE A 47 24.70 16.69 -8.98
N GLN A 48 25.70 16.16 -8.27
CA GLN A 48 25.82 14.74 -7.99
C GLN A 48 24.68 14.22 -7.12
N PHE A 49 24.33 14.94 -6.04
CA PHE A 49 23.18 14.57 -5.20
C PHE A 49 21.86 14.57 -5.98
N PHE A 50 21.64 15.57 -6.84
CA PHE A 50 20.47 15.62 -7.71
C PHE A 50 20.40 14.40 -8.65
N LEU A 51 21.51 14.06 -9.32
CA LEU A 51 21.57 12.90 -10.21
C LEU A 51 21.29 11.59 -9.47
N VAL A 52 21.87 11.41 -8.28
CA VAL A 52 21.63 10.23 -7.44
C VAL A 52 20.14 10.15 -7.04
N ALA A 53 19.55 11.25 -6.56
CA ALA A 53 18.15 11.28 -6.19
C ALA A 53 17.20 10.97 -7.37
N VAL A 54 17.45 11.57 -8.54
CA VAL A 54 16.70 11.29 -9.77
C VAL A 54 16.85 9.83 -10.17
N SER A 55 18.06 9.27 -10.10
CA SER A 55 18.29 7.87 -10.44
C SER A 55 17.51 6.91 -9.54
N ILE A 56 17.47 7.16 -8.23
CA ILE A 56 16.71 6.35 -7.27
C ILE A 56 15.21 6.46 -7.55
N LEU A 57 14.70 7.66 -7.82
CA LEU A 57 13.29 7.87 -8.15
C LEU A 57 12.90 7.18 -9.47
N CYS A 58 13.74 7.30 -10.51
CA CYS A 58 13.52 6.60 -11.78
C CYS A 58 13.52 5.08 -11.59
N LEU A 59 14.45 4.53 -10.82
CA LEU A 59 14.49 3.09 -10.52
C LEU A 59 13.26 2.63 -9.73
N ALA A 60 12.81 3.42 -8.75
CA ALA A 60 11.60 3.13 -7.98
C ALA A 60 10.35 3.14 -8.87
N MET A 61 10.20 4.15 -9.72
CA MET A 61 9.08 4.24 -10.67
C MET A 61 9.13 3.12 -11.71
N TRP A 62 10.30 2.80 -12.24
CA TRP A 62 10.49 1.67 -13.14
C TRP A 62 10.05 0.37 -12.46
N TYR A 63 10.49 0.14 -11.23
CA TYR A 63 10.14 -1.06 -10.48
C TYR A 63 8.62 -1.21 -10.29
N LEU A 64 7.93 -0.12 -9.92
CA LEU A 64 6.47 -0.12 -9.77
C LEU A 64 5.75 -0.38 -11.10
N VAL A 65 6.20 0.25 -12.20
CA VAL A 65 5.64 0.01 -13.54
C VAL A 65 5.88 -1.44 -13.97
N GLN A 66 7.06 -1.99 -13.68
CA GLN A 66 7.39 -3.38 -14.00
C GLN A 66 6.50 -4.36 -13.23
N GLN A 67 6.24 -4.09 -11.95
CA GLN A 67 5.31 -4.90 -11.14
C GLN A 67 3.89 -4.85 -11.70
N GLN A 68 3.42 -3.66 -12.10
CA GLN A 68 2.11 -3.52 -12.72
C GLN A 68 2.01 -4.27 -14.05
N LYS A 69 3.05 -4.19 -14.89
CA LYS A 69 3.12 -4.92 -16.16
C LYS A 69 3.10 -6.43 -15.93
N ARG A 70 3.85 -6.93 -14.94
CA ARG A 70 3.85 -8.36 -14.57
C ARG A 70 2.48 -8.83 -14.12
N ALA A 71 1.84 -8.09 -13.22
CA ALA A 71 0.48 -8.43 -12.75
C ALA A 71 -0.52 -8.46 -13.92
N LYS A 72 -0.52 -7.44 -14.79
CA LYS A 72 -1.40 -7.40 -15.98
C LYS A 72 -1.10 -8.50 -16.97
N SER A 73 0.18 -8.80 -17.20
CA SER A 73 0.60 -9.90 -18.09
C SER A 73 0.13 -11.26 -17.55
N LEU A 74 0.18 -11.46 -16.23
CA LEU A 74 -0.31 -12.67 -15.59
C LEU A 74 -1.83 -12.80 -15.74
N VAL A 75 -2.59 -11.72 -15.56
CA VAL A 75 -4.03 -11.74 -15.81
C VAL A 75 -4.34 -12.05 -17.27
N ALA A 76 -3.60 -11.47 -18.21
CA ALA A 76 -3.76 -11.75 -19.64
C ALA A 76 -3.43 -13.20 -19.99
N SER A 77 -2.39 -13.80 -19.39
CA SER A 77 -2.06 -15.20 -19.61
C SER A 77 -3.13 -16.13 -19.04
N VAL A 78 -3.65 -15.84 -17.84
CA VAL A 78 -4.75 -16.61 -17.23
C VAL A 78 -6.02 -16.52 -18.09
N ASN A 79 -6.37 -15.32 -18.58
CA ASN A 79 -7.51 -15.14 -19.49
C ASN A 79 -7.40 -16.00 -20.76
N HIS A 80 -6.19 -16.07 -21.33
CA HIS A 80 -5.94 -16.88 -22.52
C HIS A 80 -5.94 -18.40 -22.22
N GLN A 81 -5.36 -18.83 -21.10
CA GLN A 81 -5.26 -20.24 -20.74
C GLN A 81 -6.62 -20.84 -20.32
N GLU A 82 -7.41 -20.06 -19.60
CA GLU A 82 -8.62 -20.54 -18.90
C GLU A 82 -9.90 -20.04 -19.60
N CYS A 83 -9.74 -19.34 -20.74
CA CYS A 83 -10.82 -18.73 -21.52
C CYS A 83 -11.74 -17.85 -20.65
N LEU A 84 -11.15 -17.04 -19.77
CA LEU A 84 -11.85 -16.12 -18.85
C LEU A 84 -11.71 -14.66 -19.31
N GLY A 85 -12.64 -13.83 -18.84
CA GLY A 85 -12.66 -12.37 -19.06
C GLY A 85 -12.32 -11.59 -17.80
N LEU A 86 -11.23 -11.94 -17.11
CA LEU A 86 -10.81 -11.26 -15.87
C LEU A 86 -10.48 -9.79 -16.14
N ASP A 87 -11.00 -8.89 -15.29
CA ASP A 87 -10.79 -7.45 -15.42
C ASP A 87 -9.40 -7.03 -14.89
N GLY A 88 -8.44 -6.84 -15.80
CA GLY A 88 -7.08 -6.39 -15.48
C GLY A 88 -6.98 -4.94 -14.96
N THR A 89 -8.08 -4.19 -14.87
CA THR A 89 -8.12 -2.86 -14.26
C THR A 89 -8.47 -2.90 -12.77
N GLN A 90 -9.16 -3.96 -12.33
CA GLN A 90 -9.69 -4.10 -10.96
C GLN A 90 -8.95 -5.20 -10.21
N LEU A 91 -7.76 -4.85 -9.72
CA LEU A 91 -6.90 -5.76 -8.97
C LEU A 91 -7.07 -5.53 -7.47
N LEU A 92 -7.80 -6.40 -6.79
CA LEU A 92 -7.96 -6.31 -5.34
C LEU A 92 -6.67 -6.75 -4.65
N GLY A 93 -6.14 -5.89 -3.78
CA GLY A 93 -4.92 -6.16 -3.03
C GLY A 93 -3.64 -5.62 -3.66
N TYR A 94 -3.67 -5.16 -4.93
CA TYR A 94 -2.52 -4.48 -5.53
C TYR A 94 -2.16 -3.22 -4.72
N PRO A 95 -0.88 -2.94 -4.41
CA PRO A 95 0.37 -3.50 -4.99
C PRO A 95 0.95 -4.73 -4.27
N SER A 96 0.19 -5.43 -3.43
CA SER A 96 0.62 -6.70 -2.84
C SER A 96 0.96 -7.75 -3.91
N PRO A 97 1.95 -8.64 -3.67
CA PRO A 97 2.26 -9.71 -4.60
C PRO A 97 1.11 -10.71 -4.79
N VAL A 98 0.22 -10.84 -3.79
CA VAL A 98 -1.00 -11.64 -3.89
C VAL A 98 -2.17 -10.70 -4.13
N PHE A 99 -2.89 -10.91 -5.22
CA PHE A 99 -4.03 -10.09 -5.61
C PHE A 99 -5.15 -10.96 -6.19
N ILE A 100 -6.38 -10.45 -6.13
CA ILE A 100 -7.57 -11.13 -6.66
C ILE A 100 -8.12 -10.33 -7.84
N VAL A 101 -8.54 -11.04 -8.87
CA VAL A 101 -9.18 -10.47 -10.06
C VAL A 101 -10.50 -11.18 -10.29
N PHE A 102 -11.48 -10.44 -10.81
CA PHE A 102 -12.85 -10.90 -10.95
C PHE A 102 -13.25 -10.96 -12.43
N ASP A 103 -14.01 -11.98 -12.79
CA ASP A 103 -14.76 -12.11 -14.03
C ASP A 103 -16.25 -12.12 -13.67
N GLN A 104 -16.91 -10.98 -13.88
CA GLN A 104 -18.33 -10.82 -13.56
C GLN A 104 -19.22 -11.62 -14.51
N ALA A 105 -18.83 -11.77 -15.79
CA ALA A 105 -19.63 -12.46 -16.79
C ALA A 105 -19.73 -13.96 -16.50
N ARG A 106 -18.64 -14.57 -16.02
CA ARG A 106 -18.58 -16.00 -15.69
C ARG A 106 -18.73 -16.29 -14.20
N ARG A 107 -18.85 -15.26 -13.35
CA ARG A 107 -18.95 -15.37 -11.87
C ARG A 107 -17.77 -16.15 -11.25
N LYS A 108 -16.57 -15.91 -11.78
CA LYS A 108 -15.32 -16.55 -11.34
C LYS A 108 -14.31 -15.53 -10.90
N LEU A 109 -13.51 -15.88 -9.90
CA LEU A 109 -12.40 -15.08 -9.43
C LEU A 109 -11.10 -15.86 -9.57
N ALA A 110 -10.01 -15.13 -9.83
CA ALA A 110 -8.67 -15.67 -9.86
C ALA A 110 -7.86 -15.04 -8.74
N GLN A 111 -7.32 -15.88 -7.86
CA GLN A 111 -6.29 -15.48 -6.91
C GLN A 111 -4.94 -15.68 -7.59
N CYS A 112 -4.22 -14.58 -7.80
CA CYS A 112 -2.96 -14.58 -8.55
C CYS A 112 -1.81 -14.16 -7.64
N GLN A 113 -0.65 -14.78 -7.84
CA GLN A 113 0.60 -14.41 -7.20
C GLN A 113 1.60 -13.90 -8.24
N SER A 114 1.82 -12.58 -8.28
CA SER A 114 2.68 -11.95 -9.31
C SER A 114 4.16 -12.37 -9.26
N VAL A 115 4.62 -12.84 -8.10
CA VAL A 115 6.03 -13.19 -7.86
C VAL A 115 6.36 -14.57 -8.40
N THR A 116 5.53 -15.57 -8.10
CA THR A 116 5.72 -16.96 -8.54
C THR A 116 5.07 -17.23 -9.89
N GLY A 117 4.04 -16.46 -10.25
CA GLY A 117 3.21 -16.71 -11.43
C GLY A 117 2.11 -17.74 -11.18
N ASP A 118 1.97 -18.22 -9.95
CA ASP A 118 0.92 -19.16 -9.59
C ASP A 118 -0.44 -18.47 -9.55
N TYR A 119 -1.47 -19.22 -9.93
CA TYR A 119 -2.85 -18.75 -9.89
C TYR A 119 -3.80 -19.87 -9.45
N GLN A 120 -4.90 -19.49 -8.80
CA GLN A 120 -5.99 -20.38 -8.47
C GLN A 120 -7.30 -19.76 -8.90
N ILE A 121 -8.09 -20.49 -9.69
CA ILE A 121 -9.44 -20.07 -10.07
C ILE A 121 -10.44 -20.64 -9.08
N ARG A 122 -11.35 -19.79 -8.63
CA ARG A 122 -12.45 -20.13 -7.73
C ARG A 122 -13.75 -19.54 -8.26
N ASP A 123 -14.86 -20.16 -7.92
CA ASP A 123 -16.17 -19.58 -8.18
C ASP A 123 -16.50 -18.50 -7.13
N PHE A 124 -17.41 -17.58 -7.45
CA PHE A 124 -17.83 -16.54 -6.49
C PHE A 124 -18.44 -17.10 -5.21
N SER A 125 -19.04 -18.30 -5.24
CA SER A 125 -19.56 -19.00 -4.06
C SER A 125 -18.47 -19.34 -3.03
N TRP A 126 -17.19 -19.33 -3.44
CA TRP A 126 -16.07 -19.49 -2.53
C TRP A 126 -15.93 -18.28 -1.58
N VAL A 127 -16.45 -17.11 -1.94
CA VAL A 127 -16.51 -15.95 -1.05
C VAL A 127 -17.83 -15.96 -0.29
N ILE A 128 -17.75 -16.18 1.02
CA ILE A 128 -18.91 -16.28 1.91
C ILE A 128 -19.40 -14.89 2.31
N GLY A 129 -18.49 -13.94 2.47
CA GLY A 129 -18.83 -12.57 2.86
C GLY A 129 -17.64 -11.62 2.81
N TRP A 130 -17.92 -10.34 3.00
CA TRP A 130 -16.91 -9.29 3.02
C TRP A 130 -17.30 -8.20 4.02
N HIS A 131 -16.31 -7.60 4.65
CA HIS A 131 -16.53 -6.45 5.53
C HIS A 131 -15.29 -5.57 5.59
N CYS A 132 -15.48 -4.33 6.02
CA CYS A 132 -14.39 -3.44 6.35
C CYS A 132 -14.00 -3.60 7.82
N GLU A 133 -12.70 -3.66 8.06
CA GLU A 133 -12.10 -3.66 9.39
C GLU A 133 -11.28 -2.38 9.55
N TRP A 134 -11.36 -1.75 10.71
CA TRP A 134 -10.53 -0.61 11.09
C TRP A 134 -10.18 -0.69 12.57
N ARG A 135 -9.02 -0.13 12.93
CA ARG A 135 -8.58 -0.04 14.32
C ARG A 135 -8.79 1.37 14.84
N GLU A 136 -9.55 1.51 15.91
CA GLU A 136 -9.62 2.76 16.66
C GLU A 136 -8.39 2.84 17.59
N VAL A 137 -7.59 3.89 17.42
CA VAL A 137 -6.46 4.18 18.30
C VAL A 137 -6.74 5.48 19.01
N GLU A 138 -6.72 5.43 20.34
CA GLU A 138 -6.79 6.61 21.18
C GLU A 138 -5.38 7.02 21.55
N THR A 139 -4.99 8.23 21.15
CA THR A 139 -3.72 8.81 21.56
C THR A 139 -4.01 9.97 22.51
N MET A 140 -3.27 10.02 23.62
CA MET A 140 -3.22 11.20 24.47
C MET A 140 -2.12 12.10 23.93
N GLU A 141 -2.50 13.22 23.32
CA GLU A 141 -1.56 14.24 22.90
C GLU A 141 -1.49 15.29 24.02
N MET A 142 -0.27 15.66 24.42
CA MET A 142 -0.03 16.74 25.36
C MET A 142 -0.42 18.04 24.65
N GLY A 143 -1.49 18.68 25.13
CA GLY A 143 -1.93 19.98 24.63
C GLY A 143 -0.83 21.01 24.88
N GLY A 144 -0.60 21.89 23.89
CA GLY A 144 0.41 22.96 23.99
C GLY A 144 0.11 24.02 25.06
N SER A 145 -1.01 23.90 25.79
CA SER A 145 -1.38 24.78 26.89
C SER A 145 -1.25 24.05 28.22
N ALA A 146 -0.50 24.64 29.15
CA ALA A 146 -0.47 24.21 30.53
C ALA A 146 -1.65 24.88 31.27
N ARG A 147 -2.44 24.11 32.01
CA ARG A 147 -3.50 24.67 32.86
C ARG A 147 -2.88 25.07 34.19
N VAL A 148 -2.98 26.34 34.57
CA VAL A 148 -2.55 26.81 35.89
C VAL A 148 -3.57 26.35 36.93
N VAL A 149 -3.12 25.59 37.92
CA VAL A 149 -4.01 24.91 38.89
C VAL A 149 -4.09 25.69 40.21
N ASN A 150 -3.20 26.64 40.45
CA ASN A 150 -3.25 27.44 41.67
C ASN A 150 -2.60 28.84 41.52
N ALA A 151 -2.97 29.77 42.41
CA ALA A 151 -2.46 31.17 42.42
C ALA A 151 -0.94 31.29 42.63
N THR A 152 -0.26 30.19 42.97
CA THR A 152 1.20 30.05 43.14
C THR A 152 1.96 29.68 41.86
N GLY A 153 1.29 29.62 40.70
CA GLY A 153 1.95 29.45 39.40
C GLY A 153 2.28 28.02 38.98
N MET A 154 1.76 27.00 39.70
CA MET A 154 1.90 25.60 39.30
C MET A 154 1.05 25.30 38.06
N SER A 155 1.68 24.82 36.99
CA SER A 155 1.03 24.47 35.73
C SER A 155 1.06 22.95 35.50
N VAL A 156 -0.08 22.39 35.13
CA VAL A 156 -0.21 20.97 34.78
C VAL A 156 -0.43 20.87 33.28
N PRO A 157 0.29 19.99 32.56
CA PRO A 157 0.05 19.78 31.14
C PRO A 157 -1.38 19.31 30.90
N THR A 158 -2.05 19.92 29.93
CA THR A 158 -3.36 19.42 29.49
C THR A 158 -3.14 18.22 28.58
N PHE A 159 -3.92 17.17 28.77
CA PHE A 159 -3.93 16.02 27.86
C PHE A 159 -5.22 16.06 27.05
N GLN A 160 -5.09 16.12 25.73
CA GLN A 160 -6.24 16.02 24.83
C GLN A 160 -6.29 14.61 24.27
N ARG A 161 -7.44 13.93 24.47
CA ARG A 161 -7.69 12.60 23.91
C ARG A 161 -8.09 12.79 22.45
N THR A 162 -7.21 12.42 21.53
CA THR A 162 -7.54 12.39 20.09
C THR A 162 -7.82 10.95 19.68
N ARG A 163 -9.04 10.72 19.18
CA ARG A 163 -9.45 9.44 18.56
C ARG A 163 -9.05 9.47 17.10
N ARG A 164 -8.23 8.51 16.68
CA ARG A 164 -7.84 8.35 15.27
C ARG A 164 -8.13 6.93 14.82
N PHE A 165 -8.89 6.79 13.74
CA PHE A 165 -9.05 5.52 13.04
C PHE A 165 -7.82 5.27 12.16
N LYS A 166 -7.21 4.10 12.33
CA LYS A 166 -6.02 3.66 11.57
C LYS A 166 -6.21 2.20 11.13
N ASP A 167 -5.31 1.74 10.27
CA ASP A 167 -5.24 0.34 9.82
C ASP A 167 -6.52 -0.18 9.14
N PHE A 168 -7.01 0.56 8.14
CA PHE A 168 -8.15 0.14 7.33
C PHE A 168 -7.79 -1.08 6.47
N ALA A 169 -8.63 -2.11 6.50
CA ALA A 169 -8.48 -3.30 5.68
C ALA A 169 -9.84 -3.79 5.17
N LEU A 170 -9.84 -4.36 3.97
CA LEU A 170 -10.95 -5.17 3.48
C LEU A 170 -10.68 -6.63 3.86
N ILE A 171 -11.64 -7.26 4.52
CA ILE A 171 -11.60 -8.68 4.85
C ILE A 171 -12.58 -9.41 3.96
N LEU A 172 -12.10 -10.39 3.22
CA LEU A 172 -12.92 -11.37 2.52
C LEU A 172 -12.96 -12.66 3.33
N THR A 173 -14.15 -13.10 3.69
CA THR A 173 -14.39 -14.41 4.30
C THR A 173 -14.55 -15.43 3.18
N VAL A 174 -13.72 -16.45 3.18
CA VAL A 174 -13.65 -17.47 2.13
C VAL A 174 -13.99 -18.86 2.67
N ALA A 175 -14.51 -19.72 1.80
CA ALA A 175 -14.88 -21.11 2.11
C ALA A 175 -13.65 -22.04 2.13
N ASP A 176 -12.53 -21.57 2.67
CA ASP A 176 -11.32 -22.37 2.90
C ASP A 176 -11.21 -22.72 4.38
N ALA A 177 -11.08 -24.01 4.69
CA ALA A 177 -10.96 -24.51 6.06
C ALA A 177 -9.61 -24.13 6.70
N SER A 178 -8.57 -23.91 5.89
CA SER A 178 -7.22 -23.62 6.36
C SER A 178 -6.97 -22.12 6.61
N GLN A 179 -7.55 -21.27 5.76
CA GLN A 179 -7.38 -19.82 5.85
C GLN A 179 -8.70 -19.10 5.51
N PRO A 180 -9.62 -18.99 6.49
CA PRO A 180 -11.00 -18.55 6.24
C PRO A 180 -11.13 -17.06 5.95
N THR A 181 -10.07 -16.27 6.13
CA THR A 181 -10.10 -14.82 5.96
C THR A 181 -8.89 -14.32 5.18
N LEU A 182 -9.14 -13.60 4.10
CA LEU A 182 -8.13 -12.87 3.34
C LEU A 182 -8.18 -11.39 3.69
N ARG A 183 -7.03 -10.84 4.12
CA ARG A 183 -6.91 -9.46 4.59
C ARG A 183 -6.15 -8.60 3.60
N PHE A 184 -6.79 -7.53 3.15
CA PHE A 184 -6.22 -6.57 2.20
C PHE A 184 -6.11 -5.18 2.85
N PRO A 185 -4.93 -4.78 3.36
CA PRO A 185 -4.73 -3.46 3.94
C PRO A 185 -4.76 -2.40 2.83
N MET A 186 -5.52 -1.32 3.02
CA MET A 186 -5.63 -0.25 2.04
C MET A 186 -6.06 1.07 2.70
N SER A 187 -6.20 2.14 1.90
CA SER A 187 -6.66 3.43 2.43
C SER A 187 -8.16 3.41 2.78
N GLN A 188 -8.61 4.30 3.65
CA GLN A 188 -10.03 4.42 4.03
C GLN A 188 -10.96 4.53 2.82
N ARG A 189 -10.61 5.38 1.84
CA ARG A 189 -11.39 5.56 0.61
C ARG A 189 -11.43 4.26 -0.21
N ALA A 190 -10.27 3.62 -0.39
CA ALA A 190 -10.19 2.38 -1.14
C ALA A 190 -11.00 1.25 -0.48
N VAL A 191 -11.01 1.14 0.86
CA VAL A 191 -11.82 0.15 1.57
C VAL A 191 -13.31 0.36 1.28
N GLN A 192 -13.80 1.59 1.35
CA GLN A 192 -15.22 1.89 1.12
C GLN A 192 -15.64 1.62 -0.33
N GLU A 193 -14.81 2.02 -1.29
CA GLU A 193 -15.03 1.75 -2.71
C GLU A 193 -15.06 0.24 -2.98
N TRP A 194 -14.09 -0.51 -2.45
CA TRP A 194 -14.03 -1.96 -2.63
C TRP A 194 -15.17 -2.68 -1.92
N CYS A 195 -15.58 -2.27 -0.73
CA CYS A 195 -16.73 -2.85 -0.04
C CYS A 195 -18.01 -2.68 -0.88
N THR A 196 -18.21 -1.48 -1.44
CA THR A 196 -19.33 -1.19 -2.36
C THR A 196 -19.25 -2.05 -3.63
N ARG A 197 -18.06 -2.20 -4.21
CA ARG A 197 -17.85 -3.05 -5.39
C ARG A 197 -18.08 -4.52 -5.09
N CYS A 198 -17.62 -5.04 -3.95
CA CYS A 198 -17.87 -6.42 -3.54
C CYS A 198 -19.38 -6.67 -3.42
N ASN A 199 -20.16 -5.72 -2.87
CA ASN A 199 -21.62 -5.82 -2.89
C ASN A 199 -22.17 -5.97 -4.32
N LEU A 200 -21.69 -5.17 -5.27
CA LEU A 200 -22.13 -5.26 -6.67
C LEU A 200 -21.66 -6.54 -7.37
N LEU A 201 -20.44 -7.00 -7.08
CA LEU A 201 -19.84 -8.17 -7.72
C LEU A 201 -20.48 -9.48 -7.26
N PHE A 202 -20.79 -9.61 -5.96
CA PHE A 202 -21.27 -10.87 -5.40
C PHE A 202 -22.79 -10.94 -5.27
N ASN A 203 -23.49 -9.82 -5.04
CA ASN A 203 -24.96 -9.79 -4.91
C ASN A 203 -25.69 -9.37 -6.19
N GLY A 204 -24.98 -8.84 -7.20
CA GLY A 204 -25.53 -8.59 -8.54
C GLY A 204 -25.65 -9.88 -9.34
#